data_AF-A0A372QDV1-F1
#
_entry.id   AF-A0A372QDV1-F1
#
_cell.length_a   1.000
_cell.length_b   1.000
_cell.length_c   1.000
_cell.angle_alpha   90.00
_cell.angle_beta   90.00
_cell.angle_gamma   90.00
#
_symmetry.space_group_name_H-M   'P 1'
#
loop_
_entity.id
_entity.type
_entity.pdbx_description
1 polymer ?
#
loop_
_entity_poly.entity_id
_entity_poly.type
_entity_poly.pdbx_seq_one_letter_code
_entity_poly.pdbx_strand_id
1 'polypeptide(L)'
;MNIQRFKYHVLENFNRIIRHRNVQTLADLSWGRRLTGKDLVNQCVIREARRLQIYDRNIIDLTTNFIWNDLSPSRRNHFNRLANNANNINGNRMLRINSIDNTDTLNRIAQITYQQITNNYLEQSFYNGTNFNDNNSFESSILPSGFQ
;
A
#
# COMPACT_ATOMS: atom_id res chain seq x y z
N MET A 1 -23.72 -22.44 7.55
CA MET A 1 -22.78 -23.44 7.00
C MET A 1 -21.97 -24.02 8.17
N ASN A 2 -21.82 -25.35 8.30
CA ASN A 2 -20.98 -25.97 9.34
C ASN A 2 -19.49 -25.92 8.93
N ILE A 3 -18.58 -25.80 9.91
CA ILE A 3 -17.13 -25.69 9.74
C ILE A 3 -16.52 -26.80 8.85
N GLN A 4 -17.02 -28.03 8.94
CA GLN A 4 -16.52 -29.13 8.11
C GLN A 4 -16.84 -28.90 6.63
N ARG A 5 -18.07 -28.48 6.32
CA ARG A 5 -18.48 -28.17 4.96
C ARG A 5 -17.72 -26.97 4.39
N PHE A 6 -17.46 -25.95 5.22
CA PHE A 6 -16.63 -24.82 4.81
C PHE A 6 -15.18 -25.25 4.51
N LYS A 7 -14.57 -26.06 5.38
CA LYS A 7 -13.23 -26.63 5.18
C LYS A 7 -13.12 -27.36 3.83
N TYR A 8 -14.09 -28.20 3.48
CA TYR A 8 -14.09 -28.91 2.19
C TYR A 8 -14.11 -27.93 1.00
N HIS A 9 -14.99 -26.93 1.03
CA HIS A 9 -15.04 -25.92 -0.04
C HIS A 9 -13.71 -25.16 -0.19
N VAL A 10 -13.06 -24.81 0.93
CA VAL A 10 -11.75 -24.16 0.88
C VAL A 10 -10.72 -25.11 0.26
N LEU A 11 -10.65 -26.37 0.69
CA LEU A 11 -9.67 -27.35 0.19
C LEU A 11 -9.81 -27.62 -1.31
N GLU A 12 -11.03 -27.76 -1.82
CA GLU A 12 -11.30 -27.94 -3.25
C GLU A 12 -10.79 -26.77 -4.09
N ASN A 13 -10.99 -25.54 -3.60
CA ASN A 13 -10.59 -24.33 -4.30
C ASN A 13 -9.15 -23.89 -3.99
N PHE A 14 -8.53 -24.50 -2.97
CA PHE A 14 -7.24 -24.10 -2.42
C PHE A 14 -6.14 -24.09 -3.48
N ASN A 15 -6.00 -25.20 -4.21
CA ASN A 15 -5.02 -25.35 -5.27
C ASN A 15 -5.22 -24.31 -6.37
N ARG A 16 -6.48 -23.97 -6.71
CA ARG A 16 -6.80 -22.96 -7.71
C ARG A 16 -6.41 -21.56 -7.22
N ILE A 17 -6.76 -21.23 -5.98
CA ILE A 17 -6.49 -19.90 -5.39
C ILE A 17 -4.98 -19.61 -5.34
N ILE A 18 -4.16 -20.61 -5.04
CA ILE A 18 -2.70 -20.45 -4.90
C ILE A 18 -2.01 -20.40 -6.26
N ARG A 19 -2.43 -21.25 -7.20
CA ARG A 19 -1.83 -21.33 -8.53
C ARG A 19 -1.94 -20.02 -9.32
N HIS A 20 -2.94 -19.20 -9.00
CA HIS A 20 -3.13 -17.89 -9.63
C HIS A 20 -2.48 -16.72 -8.91
N ARG A 21 -1.88 -16.91 -7.72
CA ARG A 21 -1.24 -15.80 -7.00
C ARG A 21 0.22 -15.67 -7.39
N ASN A 22 0.53 -14.58 -8.09
CA ASN A 22 1.90 -14.13 -8.30
C ASN A 22 2.50 -13.62 -6.97
N VAL A 23 3.77 -13.93 -6.72
CA VAL A 23 4.57 -13.43 -5.59
C VAL A 23 4.53 -11.90 -5.50
N GLN A 24 4.48 -11.21 -6.65
CA GLN A 24 4.38 -9.75 -6.69
C GLN A 24 3.09 -9.24 -6.04
N THR A 25 1.95 -9.86 -6.37
CA THR A 25 0.65 -9.53 -5.78
C THR A 25 0.62 -9.85 -4.28
N LEU A 26 1.32 -10.92 -3.85
CA LEU A 26 1.46 -11.23 -2.43
C LEU A 26 2.26 -10.16 -1.69
N ALA A 27 3.34 -9.67 -2.29
CA ALA A 27 4.17 -8.60 -1.73
C ALA A 27 3.39 -7.29 -1.59
N ASP A 28 2.63 -6.90 -2.62
CA ASP A 28 1.79 -5.69 -2.61
C ASP A 28 0.72 -5.74 -1.50
N LEU A 29 0.11 -6.90 -1.27
CA LEU A 29 -0.91 -7.09 -0.23
C LEU A 29 -0.34 -7.12 1.20
N SER A 30 0.98 -7.18 1.37
CA SER A 30 1.62 -7.34 2.68
C SER A 30 2.64 -6.25 3.00
N TRP A 31 2.45 -5.06 2.43
CA TRP A 31 3.33 -3.93 2.72
C TRP A 31 3.41 -3.67 4.23
N GLY A 32 4.62 -3.61 4.79
CA GLY A 32 4.87 -3.33 6.21
C GLY A 32 4.62 -4.50 7.17
N ARG A 33 4.15 -5.67 6.72
CA ARG A 33 4.00 -6.86 7.57
C ARG A 33 4.72 -8.06 6.98
N ARG A 34 5.47 -8.77 7.82
CA ARG A 34 6.12 -10.04 7.44
C ARG A 34 5.06 -11.13 7.30
N LEU A 35 4.94 -11.70 6.10
CA LEU A 35 4.07 -12.84 5.82
C LEU A 35 4.69 -14.16 6.30
N THR A 36 3.83 -15.07 6.74
CA THR A 36 4.14 -16.49 6.93
C THR A 36 3.37 -17.35 5.93
N GLY A 37 3.75 -18.62 5.77
CA GLY A 37 2.98 -19.54 4.95
C GLY A 37 1.53 -19.71 5.44
N LYS A 38 1.31 -19.66 6.76
CA LYS A 38 -0.02 -19.71 7.37
C LYS A 38 -0.86 -18.47 7.07
N ASP A 39 -0.25 -17.29 6.98
CA ASP A 39 -0.96 -16.08 6.56
C ASP A 39 -1.49 -16.21 5.12
N LEU A 40 -0.75 -16.89 4.23
CA LEU A 40 -1.21 -17.18 2.87
C LEU A 40 -2.41 -18.13 2.86
N VAL A 41 -2.41 -19.14 3.74
CA VAL A 41 -3.57 -20.03 3.95
C VAL A 41 -4.76 -19.23 4.45
N ASN A 42 -4.57 -18.37 5.45
CA ASN A 42 -5.62 -17.52 5.99
C ASN A 42 -6.25 -16.63 4.91
N GLN A 43 -5.43 -16.02 4.06
CA GLN A 43 -5.93 -15.22 2.93
C GLN A 43 -6.78 -16.03 1.93
N CYS A 44 -6.47 -17.32 1.74
CA CYS A 44 -7.29 -18.21 0.92
C CYS A 44 -8.63 -18.49 1.61
N VAL A 45 -8.61 -18.79 2.91
CA VAL A 45 -9.81 -19.03 3.72
C VAL A 45 -10.71 -17.78 3.74
N ILE A 46 -10.16 -16.60 3.99
CA ILE A 46 -10.90 -15.32 3.98
C ILE A 46 -11.56 -15.07 2.63
N ARG A 47 -10.85 -15.30 1.52
CA ARG A 47 -11.40 -15.12 0.18
C ARG A 47 -12.62 -16.01 -0.04
N GLU A 48 -12.51 -17.26 0.38
CA GLU A 48 -13.58 -18.23 0.22
C GLU A 48 -14.75 -17.99 1.18
N ALA A 49 -14.45 -17.57 2.40
CA ALA A 49 -15.44 -17.11 3.37
C ALA A 49 -16.26 -15.95 2.78
N ARG A 50 -15.60 -14.95 2.20
CA ARG A 50 -16.28 -13.84 1.50
C ARG A 50 -17.13 -14.30 0.33
N ARG A 51 -16.63 -15.23 -0.51
CA ARG A 51 -17.40 -15.81 -1.63
C ARG A 51 -18.69 -16.47 -1.15
N LEU A 52 -18.64 -17.10 0.01
CA LEU A 52 -19.74 -17.84 0.64
C LEU A 52 -20.51 -16.99 1.66
N GLN A 53 -20.21 -15.69 1.75
CA GLN A 53 -20.82 -14.75 2.70
C GLN A 53 -20.72 -15.19 4.18
N ILE A 54 -19.61 -15.85 4.54
CA ILE A 54 -19.26 -16.19 5.91
C ILE A 54 -18.35 -15.09 6.46
N TYR A 55 -18.82 -14.40 7.49
CA TYR A 55 -18.10 -13.30 8.15
C TYR A 55 -17.64 -13.65 9.58
N ASP A 56 -17.94 -14.86 10.04
CA ASP A 56 -17.54 -15.34 11.36
C ASP A 56 -16.02 -15.54 11.41
N ARG A 57 -15.35 -14.71 12.20
CA ARG A 57 -13.90 -14.75 12.39
C ARG A 57 -13.44 -16.05 13.05
N ASN A 58 -14.21 -16.60 13.99
CA ASN A 58 -13.85 -17.85 14.66
C ASN A 58 -13.84 -19.01 13.67
N ILE A 59 -14.84 -19.07 12.77
CA ILE A 59 -14.89 -20.09 11.72
C ILE A 59 -13.69 -19.95 10.77
N ILE A 60 -13.32 -18.73 10.39
CA ILE A 60 -12.16 -18.45 9.53
C ILE A 60 -10.85 -18.87 10.21
N ASP A 61 -10.63 -18.49 11.46
CA ASP A 61 -9.40 -18.77 12.19
C ASP A 61 -9.24 -20.26 12.49
N LEU A 62 -10.32 -20.91 12.94
CA LEU A 62 -10.32 -22.36 13.17
C LEU A 62 -10.04 -23.11 11.86
N THR A 63 -10.72 -22.74 10.77
CA THR A 63 -10.53 -23.38 9.46
C THR A 63 -9.11 -23.19 8.94
N THR A 64 -8.54 -21.99 9.12
CA THR A 64 -7.14 -21.71 8.80
C THR A 64 -6.19 -22.62 9.57
N ASN A 65 -6.41 -22.77 10.88
CA ASN A 65 -5.60 -23.64 11.73
C ASN A 65 -5.71 -25.11 11.29
N PHE A 66 -6.92 -25.60 11.04
CA PHE A 66 -7.14 -26.97 10.58
C PHE A 66 -6.45 -27.23 9.24
N ILE A 67 -6.66 -26.37 8.25
CA ILE A 67 -6.04 -26.55 6.94
C ILE A 67 -4.51 -26.49 7.05
N TRP A 68 -3.96 -25.51 7.77
CA TRP A 68 -2.51 -25.42 7.97
C TRP A 68 -1.92 -26.69 8.60
N ASN A 69 -2.60 -27.24 9.61
CA ASN A 69 -2.17 -28.45 10.30
C ASN A 69 -2.38 -29.73 9.47
N ASP A 70 -3.32 -29.75 8.54
CA ASP A 70 -3.54 -30.89 7.64
C ASP A 70 -2.59 -30.88 6.43
N LEU A 71 -1.92 -29.76 6.14
CA LEU A 71 -0.96 -29.70 5.03
C LEU A 71 0.25 -30.57 5.30
N SER A 72 0.68 -31.29 4.26
CA SER A 72 1.95 -32.02 4.27
C SER A 72 3.15 -31.08 4.48
N PRO A 73 4.27 -31.58 5.04
CA PRO A 73 5.48 -30.77 5.22
C PRO A 73 5.96 -30.09 3.93
N SER A 74 5.92 -30.81 2.80
CA SER A 74 6.30 -30.28 1.49
C SER A 74 5.42 -29.10 1.06
N ARG A 75 4.10 -29.18 1.28
CA ARG A 75 3.18 -28.07 0.99
C ARG A 75 3.42 -26.88 1.90
N ARG A 76 3.59 -27.09 3.22
CA ARG A 76 3.91 -26.00 4.16
C ARG A 76 5.20 -25.29 3.77
N ASN A 77 6.24 -26.05 3.38
CA ASN A 77 7.49 -25.48 2.88
C ASN A 77 7.29 -24.65 1.61
N HIS A 78 6.43 -25.10 0.69
CA HIS A 78 6.08 -24.32 -0.49
C HIS A 78 5.44 -22.97 -0.12
N PHE A 79 4.46 -22.94 0.81
CA PHE A 79 3.88 -21.67 1.28
C PHE A 79 4.89 -20.77 1.97
N ASN A 80 5.75 -21.33 2.82
CA ASN A 80 6.79 -20.57 3.49
C ASN A 80 7.76 -19.96 2.48
N ARG A 81 8.11 -20.67 1.41
CA ARG A 81 8.93 -20.12 0.31
C ARG A 81 8.22 -18.97 -0.42
N LEU A 82 6.93 -19.11 -0.73
CA LEU A 82 6.16 -18.02 -1.34
C LEU A 82 6.11 -16.77 -0.45
N ALA A 83 5.84 -16.96 0.85
CA ALA A 83 5.81 -15.87 1.82
C ALA A 83 7.18 -15.21 1.95
N ASN A 84 8.26 -15.99 2.03
CA ASN A 84 9.63 -15.46 2.07
C ASN A 84 9.99 -14.68 0.81
N ASN A 85 9.62 -15.17 -0.37
CA ASN A 85 9.87 -14.45 -1.62
C ASN A 85 9.13 -13.10 -1.63
N ALA A 86 7.87 -13.07 -1.20
CA ALA A 86 7.10 -11.82 -1.07
C ALA A 86 7.72 -10.85 -0.05
N ASN A 87 8.15 -11.36 1.10
CA ASN A 87 8.86 -10.59 2.12
C ASN A 87 10.18 -10.01 1.58
N ASN A 88 10.93 -10.76 0.78
CA ASN A 88 12.18 -10.29 0.17
C ASN A 88 11.93 -9.14 -0.81
N ILE A 89 10.87 -9.21 -1.61
CA ILE A 89 10.45 -8.10 -2.49
C ILE A 89 10.15 -6.85 -1.65
N ASN A 90 9.39 -7.00 -0.57
CA ASN A 90 9.07 -5.87 0.31
C ASN A 90 10.29 -5.32 1.04
N GLY A 91 11.21 -6.17 1.48
CA GLY A 91 12.49 -5.77 2.07
C GLY A 91 13.32 -4.94 1.08
N ASN A 92 13.44 -5.40 -0.17
CA ASN A 92 14.16 -4.67 -1.22
C ASN A 92 13.49 -3.32 -1.55
N ARG A 93 12.16 -3.26 -1.56
CA ARG A 93 11.42 -1.99 -1.73
C ARG A 93 11.68 -1.03 -0.59
N MET A 94 11.67 -1.52 0.65
CA MET A 94 11.95 -0.71 1.83
C MET A 94 13.38 -0.18 1.81
N LEU A 95 14.36 -1.00 1.44
CA LEU A 95 15.75 -0.56 1.26
C LEU A 95 15.86 0.53 0.18
N ARG A 96 15.15 0.37 -0.95
CA ARG A 96 15.10 1.41 -1.99
C ARG A 96 14.50 2.70 -1.48
N ILE A 97 13.38 2.66 -0.75
CA ILE A 97 12.75 3.85 -0.18
C ILE A 97 13.70 4.54 0.82
N ASN A 98 14.33 3.77 1.69
CA ASN A 98 15.29 4.31 2.66
C ASN A 98 16.54 4.90 2.00
N SER A 99 16.89 4.44 0.79
CA SER A 99 18.00 5.01 0.00
C SER A 99 17.62 6.26 -0.80
N ILE A 100 16.33 6.64 -0.84
CA ILE A 100 15.93 7.91 -1.47
C ILE A 100 16.35 9.04 -0.54
N ASP A 101 17.48 9.67 -0.85
CA ASP A 101 17.86 10.95 -0.26
C ASP A 101 17.03 12.06 -0.91
N ASN A 102 16.03 12.55 -0.19
CA ASN A 102 15.22 13.70 -0.59
C ASN A 102 15.59 14.98 0.16
N THR A 103 16.76 15.02 0.81
CA THR A 103 17.21 16.15 1.63
C THR A 103 17.27 17.44 0.80
N ASP A 104 17.79 17.40 -0.42
CA ASP A 104 17.81 18.56 -1.32
C ASP A 104 16.39 19.06 -1.66
N THR A 105 15.47 18.16 -1.99
CA THR A 105 14.08 18.52 -2.29
C THR A 105 13.38 19.12 -1.07
N LEU A 106 13.54 18.51 0.11
CA LEU A 106 12.99 19.03 1.35
C LEU A 106 13.58 20.39 1.72
N ASN A 107 14.90 20.59 1.52
CA ASN A 107 15.57 21.87 1.74
C ASN A 107 15.01 22.95 0.81
N ARG A 108 14.81 22.63 -0.48
CA ARG A 108 14.20 23.56 -1.45
C ARG A 108 12.77 23.91 -1.07
N ILE A 109 11.96 22.94 -0.63
CA ILE A 109 10.58 23.19 -0.14
C ILE A 109 10.61 24.10 1.10
N ALA A 110 11.50 23.83 2.05
CA ALA A 110 11.63 24.63 3.27
C ALA A 110 12.07 26.08 3.00
N GLN A 111 12.74 26.32 1.86
CA GLN A 111 13.16 27.66 1.43
C GLN A 111 12.06 28.46 0.71
N ILE A 112 10.95 27.83 0.30
CA ILE A 112 9.83 28.52 -0.40
C ILE A 112 9.19 29.60 0.49
N THR A 113 9.20 29.41 1.81
CA THR A 113 8.65 30.39 2.75
C THR A 113 9.55 31.60 2.99
N TYR A 114 10.80 31.59 2.51
CA TYR A 114 11.72 32.71 2.61
C TYR A 114 11.68 33.57 1.36
N GLN A 115 11.73 34.88 1.54
CA GLN A 115 11.90 35.81 0.44
C GLN A 115 13.22 35.52 -0.28
N GLN A 116 13.12 35.19 -1.56
CA GLN A 116 14.23 35.01 -2.49
C GLN A 116 14.90 36.36 -2.74
N ILE A 117 16.22 36.41 -2.69
CA ILE A 117 16.98 37.59 -3.10
C ILE A 117 16.94 37.63 -4.63
N THR A 118 16.38 38.68 -5.21
CA THR A 118 16.25 38.83 -6.66
C THR A 118 16.98 40.07 -7.15
N ASN A 119 17.39 40.05 -8.42
CA ASN A 119 18.20 41.13 -9.00
C ASN A 119 17.34 42.16 -9.75
N ASN A 120 16.04 41.88 -9.92
CA ASN A 120 15.12 42.78 -10.61
C ASN A 120 13.67 42.61 -10.11
N TYR A 121 12.85 43.61 -10.43
CA TYR A 121 11.47 43.72 -9.97
C TYR A 121 10.54 42.61 -10.49
N LEU A 122 10.82 42.08 -11.69
CA LEU A 122 10.01 41.03 -12.31
C LEU A 122 10.23 39.69 -11.59
N GLU A 123 11.47 39.33 -11.31
CA GLU A 123 11.85 38.17 -10.49
C GLU A 123 11.31 38.31 -9.06
N GLN A 124 11.40 39.50 -8.47
CA GLN A 124 10.88 39.76 -7.12
C GLN A 124 9.38 39.44 -7.03
N SER A 125 8.59 39.94 -7.97
CA SER A 125 7.14 39.75 -8.01
C SER A 125 6.76 38.30 -8.27
N PHE A 126 7.56 37.58 -9.08
CA PHE A 126 7.32 36.19 -9.44
C PHE A 126 7.67 35.21 -8.30
N TYR A 127 8.83 35.38 -7.65
CA TYR A 127 9.31 34.45 -6.64
C TYR A 127 8.80 34.73 -5.22
N ASN A 128 8.56 36.00 -4.87
CA ASN A 128 8.15 36.40 -3.52
C ASN A 128 6.69 36.81 -3.43
N GLY A 129 5.98 36.79 -4.56
CA GLY A 129 4.61 37.27 -4.66
C GLY A 129 4.51 38.78 -4.46
N THR A 130 3.28 39.28 -4.45
CA THR A 130 2.94 40.67 -4.11
C THR A 130 2.24 40.66 -2.76
N ASN A 131 2.59 41.59 -1.87
CA ASN A 131 1.91 41.72 -0.59
C ASN A 131 0.51 42.33 -0.81
N PHE A 132 -0.55 41.56 -0.56
CA PHE A 132 -1.93 42.01 -0.76
C PHE A 132 -2.52 42.71 0.49
N ASN A 133 -1.71 42.95 1.52
CA ASN A 133 -2.19 43.46 2.81
C ASN A 133 -2.26 45.01 2.90
N ASP A 134 -2.15 45.71 1.77
CA ASP A 134 -2.30 47.16 1.74
C ASP A 134 -3.79 47.52 1.66
N ASN A 135 -4.28 47.94 2.81
CA ASN A 135 -5.62 48.47 3.10
C ASN A 135 -6.16 49.36 1.96
N ASN A 136 -7.25 48.90 1.34
CA ASN A 136 -8.27 49.66 0.60
C ASN A 136 -7.84 50.48 -0.62
N SER A 137 -7.76 49.87 -1.82
CA SER A 137 -8.29 50.48 -3.07
C SER A 137 -8.21 49.65 -4.36
N PHE A 138 -7.70 48.41 -4.40
CA PHE A 138 -7.51 47.71 -5.69
C PHE A 138 -7.92 46.22 -5.75
N GLU A 139 -8.73 45.72 -4.82
CA GLU A 139 -9.11 44.28 -4.77
C GLU A 139 -9.95 43.75 -5.96
N SER A 140 -10.29 44.54 -6.99
CA SER A 140 -11.13 44.06 -8.11
C SER A 140 -10.46 44.01 -9.48
N SER A 141 -9.19 44.41 -9.65
CA SER A 141 -8.65 44.73 -10.99
C SER A 141 -7.70 43.72 -11.61
N ILE A 142 -7.43 42.58 -10.96
CA ILE A 142 -6.55 41.55 -11.52
C ILE A 142 -7.30 40.22 -11.58
N LEU A 143 -8.28 40.15 -12.48
CA LEU A 143 -8.64 38.88 -13.10
C LEU A 143 -7.75 38.71 -14.35
N PRO A 144 -7.28 37.50 -14.66
CA PRO A 144 -6.52 37.25 -15.89
C PRO A 144 -7.37 37.69 -17.09
N SER A 145 -6.91 38.68 -17.83
CA SER A 145 -7.50 39.05 -19.12
C SER A 145 -7.20 37.94 -20.11
N GLY A 146 -8.07 36.92 -20.11
CA GLY A 146 -7.84 35.70 -20.87
C GLY A 146 -9.09 34.85 -21.05
N PHE A 147 -10.24 35.48 -21.29
CA PHE A 147 -11.38 34.88 -22.00
C PHE A 147 -12.21 35.98 -22.65
N GLN A 148 -11.85 36.34 -23.88
CA GLN A 148 -12.81 36.77 -24.90
C GLN A 148 -12.28 36.39 -26.28
#